data_AF-A0A537FK23-F1
#
_entry.id   AF-A0A537FK23-F1
#
_cell.length_a   1.000
_cell.length_b   1.000
_cell.length_c   1.000
_cell.angle_alpha   90.00
_cell.angle_beta   90.00
_cell.angle_gamma   90.00
#
_symmetry.space_group_name_H-M   'P 1'
#
loop_
_entity.id
_entity.type
_entity.pdbx_description
1 polymer ?
#
loop_
_entity_poly.entity_id
_entity_poly.type
_entity_poly.pdbx_seq_one_letter_code
_entity_poly.pdbx_strand_id
1 'polypeptide(L)'
;MSLSTLVQMRPRTDLVVPVSWLLLPLASYLLWAVFVVAWWAAGAGLGNGDLALVVSVLGIVGLAASAAASYLVYALVNRANLHSSRTRALLWNAISGLESRIGTAGQGALLPLTSAEEGFYRLSRGEHERSAVLWALLASVPIVGWIFLVAALWFLSRDFAKHCRLEELVLEDVNRTMKGAGLQGVSVRNTPIGSRDVLGAAVIIASLTELLSVFLLGPAGGLVLIYLTVGASSLIWLDLSIRDPISHFSSHSQFEPDILRSLPDATATADNVGGA
;
A
#
# COMPACT_ATOMS: atom_id res chain seq x y z
N MET A 1 -15.86 -15.79 8.78
CA MET A 1 -16.57 -14.77 7.98
C MET A 1 -16.91 -15.41 6.65
N SER A 2 -18.13 -15.21 6.14
CA SER A 2 -18.58 -15.87 4.91
C SER A 2 -17.98 -15.23 3.66
N LEU A 3 -18.00 -15.94 2.53
CA LEU A 3 -17.42 -15.49 1.26
C LEU A 3 -18.20 -14.28 0.74
N SER A 4 -19.54 -14.29 0.86
CA SER A 4 -20.37 -13.12 0.50
C SER A 4 -20.04 -11.89 1.33
N THR A 5 -19.81 -12.05 2.63
CA THR A 5 -19.44 -10.94 3.52
C THR A 5 -18.10 -10.32 3.08
N LEU A 6 -17.11 -11.15 2.73
CA LEU A 6 -15.80 -10.69 2.29
C LEU A 6 -15.85 -9.93 0.96
N VAL A 7 -16.70 -10.35 0.02
CA VAL A 7 -16.95 -9.62 -1.24
C VAL A 7 -17.59 -8.26 -0.96
N GLN A 8 -18.57 -8.20 -0.05
CA GLN A 8 -19.25 -6.95 0.32
C GLN A 8 -18.34 -5.96 1.07
N MET A 9 -17.25 -6.43 1.69
CA MET A 9 -16.29 -5.57 2.38
C MET A 9 -15.36 -4.78 1.46
N ARG A 10 -15.31 -5.11 0.16
CA ARG A 10 -14.41 -4.49 -0.81
C ARG A 10 -14.40 -2.95 -0.78
N PRO A 11 -15.54 -2.23 -0.74
CA PRO A 11 -15.53 -0.76 -0.73
C PRO A 11 -14.88 -0.16 0.51
N ARG A 12 -14.76 -0.92 1.61
CA ARG A 12 -14.10 -0.48 2.85
C ARG A 12 -12.60 -0.78 2.86
N THR A 13 -12.18 -1.90 2.27
CA THR A 13 -10.78 -2.34 2.29
C THR A 13 -9.98 -1.80 1.10
N ASP A 14 -10.62 -1.68 -0.06
CA ASP A 14 -10.00 -1.33 -1.33
C ASP A 14 -10.27 0.14 -1.66
N LEU A 15 -10.09 1.00 -0.64
CA LEU A 15 -10.43 2.42 -0.72
C LEU A 15 -9.55 3.16 -1.74
N VAL A 16 -10.18 3.86 -2.67
CA VAL A 16 -9.49 4.69 -3.66
C VAL A 16 -9.18 6.05 -3.04
N VAL A 17 -7.89 6.29 -2.79
CA VAL A 17 -7.42 7.60 -2.32
C VAL A 17 -7.32 8.53 -3.53
N PRO A 18 -7.96 9.72 -3.52
CA PRO A 18 -7.90 10.62 -4.66
C PRO A 18 -6.51 11.27 -4.75
N VAL A 19 -5.96 11.37 -5.96
CA VAL A 19 -4.63 11.95 -6.24
C VAL A 19 -4.49 13.38 -5.68
N SER A 20 -5.59 14.14 -5.59
CA SER A 20 -5.60 15.47 -4.97
C SER A 20 -5.06 15.51 -3.53
N TRP A 21 -5.06 14.37 -2.81
CA TRP A 21 -4.46 14.30 -1.46
C TRP A 21 -2.95 14.48 -1.46
N LEU A 22 -2.28 14.38 -2.62
CA LEU A 22 -0.86 14.75 -2.79
C LEU A 22 -0.59 16.24 -2.50
N LEU A 23 -1.62 17.08 -2.53
CA LEU A 23 -1.49 18.48 -2.13
C LEU A 23 -1.12 18.62 -0.64
N LEU A 24 -1.48 17.65 0.21
CA LEU A 24 -1.16 17.67 1.64
C LEU A 24 0.36 17.51 1.91
N PRO A 25 1.03 16.43 1.45
CA PRO A 25 2.48 16.29 1.59
C PRO A 25 3.24 17.36 0.80
N LEU A 26 2.73 17.82 -0.35
CA LEU A 26 3.34 18.92 -1.09
C LEU A 26 3.31 20.23 -0.28
N ALA A 27 2.18 20.58 0.32
CA ALA A 27 2.08 21.76 1.18
C ALA A 27 3.02 21.66 2.39
N SER A 28 3.05 20.51 3.06
CA SER A 28 3.99 20.23 4.17
C SER A 28 5.43 20.44 3.74
N TYR A 29 5.81 19.88 2.59
CA TYR A 29 7.15 19.99 2.02
C TYR A 29 7.55 21.46 1.74
N LEU A 30 6.68 22.20 1.05
CA LEU A 30 6.96 23.60 0.72
C LEU A 30 7.04 24.48 1.98
N LEU A 31 6.18 24.24 2.98
CA LEU A 31 6.21 24.98 4.24
C LEU A 31 7.51 24.76 5.01
N TRP A 32 7.99 23.51 5.10
CA TRP A 32 9.26 23.22 5.76
C TRP A 32 10.46 23.75 4.97
N ALA A 33 10.43 23.74 3.63
CA ALA A 33 11.46 24.37 2.82
C ALA A 33 11.57 25.87 3.12
N VAL A 34 10.44 26.58 3.11
CA VAL A 34 10.38 28.03 3.40
C VAL A 34 10.77 28.30 4.86
N PHE A 35 10.33 27.46 5.80
CA PHE A 35 10.70 27.56 7.21
C PHE A 35 12.22 27.48 7.40
N VAL A 36 12.89 26.49 6.79
CA VAL A 36 14.35 26.31 6.93
C VAL A 36 15.10 27.53 6.40
N VAL A 37 14.70 28.07 5.24
CA VAL A 37 15.32 29.26 4.65
C VAL A 37 15.09 30.49 5.54
N ALA A 38 13.86 30.72 6.02
CA ALA A 38 13.53 31.85 6.89
C ALA A 38 14.23 31.76 8.26
N TRP A 39 14.28 30.57 8.85
CA TRP A 39 15.00 30.29 10.10
C TRP A 39 16.49 30.59 9.96
N TRP A 40 17.11 30.13 8.87
CA TRP A 40 18.52 30.40 8.60
C TRP A 40 18.80 31.89 8.40
N ALA A 41 17.96 32.59 7.62
CA ALA A 41 18.09 34.04 7.40
C ALA A 41 17.99 34.82 8.72
N ALA A 42 17.04 34.44 9.60
CA ALA A 42 16.90 35.05 10.92
C ALA A 42 18.13 34.85 11.79
N GLY A 43 18.68 33.63 11.83
CA GLY A 43 19.91 33.32 12.57
C GLY A 43 21.15 34.04 12.02
N ALA A 44 21.19 34.30 10.71
CA ALA A 44 22.25 35.06 10.07
C ALA A 44 22.13 36.59 10.26
N GLY A 45 21.09 37.07 10.97
CA GLY A 45 20.83 38.51 11.13
C GLY A 45 20.31 39.19 9.87
N LEU A 46 19.87 38.43 8.87
CA LEU A 46 19.31 38.92 7.62
C LEU A 46 17.80 39.16 7.82
N GLY A 47 17.41 40.25 8.49
CA GLY A 47 16.00 40.64 8.63
C GLY A 47 15.68 41.62 9.75
N ASN A 48 14.46 42.16 9.72
CA ASN A 48 13.88 42.99 10.79
C ASN A 48 13.26 42.10 11.88
N GLY A 49 12.84 42.70 13.01
CA GLY A 49 12.18 41.99 14.13
C GLY A 49 10.95 41.14 13.75
N ASP A 50 10.30 41.44 12.63
CA ASP A 50 9.14 40.69 12.13
C ASP A 50 9.47 39.27 11.63
N LEU A 51 10.74 38.98 11.32
CA LEU A 51 11.14 37.69 10.78
C LEU A 51 10.98 36.55 11.80
N ALA A 52 11.15 36.83 13.10
CA ALA A 52 10.93 35.85 14.16
C ALA A 52 9.46 35.42 14.26
N LEU A 53 8.53 36.37 14.06
CA LEU A 53 7.10 36.09 14.00
C LEU A 53 6.76 35.22 12.79
N VAL A 54 7.31 35.55 11.60
CA VAL A 54 7.11 34.78 10.36
C VAL A 54 7.58 33.33 10.54
N VAL A 55 8.79 33.13 11.09
CA VAL A 55 9.35 31.80 11.33
C VAL A 55 8.48 31.00 12.31
N SER A 56 7.98 31.64 13.36
CA SER A 56 7.08 30.99 14.33
C SER A 56 5.77 30.54 13.69
N VAL A 57 5.16 31.41 12.86
CA VAL A 57 3.92 31.09 12.13
C VAL A 57 4.17 29.95 11.13
N LEU A 58 5.26 30.00 10.36
CA LEU A 58 5.63 28.93 9.43
C LEU A 58 5.82 27.59 10.15
N GLY A 59 6.41 27.57 11.34
CA GLY A 59 6.59 26.36 12.13
C GLY A 59 5.25 25.74 12.54
N ILE A 60 4.31 26.55 13.05
CA ILE A 60 2.97 26.08 13.44
C ILE A 60 2.21 25.53 12.25
N VAL A 61 2.19 26.28 11.14
CA VAL A 61 1.49 25.87 9.91
C VAL A 61 2.15 24.64 9.29
N GLY A 62 3.48 24.55 9.34
CA GLY A 62 4.26 23.38 8.91
C GLY A 62 3.92 22.11 9.69
N LEU A 63 3.79 22.22 11.02
CA LEU A 63 3.36 21.11 11.87
C LEU A 63 1.94 20.63 11.52
N ALA A 64 0.99 21.56 11.35
CA ALA A 64 -0.37 21.21 10.93
C ALA A 64 -0.40 20.51 9.56
N ALA A 65 0.39 21.02 8.60
CA ALA A 65 0.53 20.40 7.29
C ALA A 65 1.18 19.01 7.35
N SER A 66 2.18 18.81 8.21
CA SER A 66 2.80 17.49 8.44
C SER A 66 1.83 16.49 9.07
N ALA A 67 0.97 16.93 9.99
CA ALA A 67 -0.10 16.08 10.53
C ALA A 67 -1.07 15.64 9.40
N ALA A 68 -1.50 16.56 8.54
CA ALA A 68 -2.34 16.24 7.39
C ALA A 68 -1.65 15.29 6.39
N ALA A 69 -0.37 15.52 6.10
CA ALA A 69 0.43 14.63 5.25
C ALA A 69 0.59 13.23 5.87
N SER A 70 0.78 13.15 7.18
CA SER A 70 0.91 11.86 7.89
C SER A 70 -0.39 11.04 7.86
N TYR A 71 -1.54 11.70 7.78
CA TYR A 71 -2.82 11.00 7.62
C TYR A 71 -2.93 10.30 6.26
N LEU A 72 -2.34 10.85 5.20
CA LEU A 72 -2.22 10.15 3.92
C LEU A 72 -1.37 8.88 4.06
N VAL A 73 -0.24 8.95 4.78
CA VAL A 73 0.60 7.77 5.07
C VAL A 73 -0.19 6.71 5.84
N TYR A 74 -0.91 7.12 6.88
CA TYR A 74 -1.83 6.25 7.62
C TYR A 74 -2.82 5.56 6.68
N ALA A 75 -3.52 6.33 5.83
CA ALA A 75 -4.54 5.81 4.94
C ALA A 75 -3.97 4.78 3.95
N LEU A 76 -2.78 5.04 3.39
CA LEU A 76 -2.12 4.13 2.45
C LEU A 76 -1.69 2.81 3.10
N VAL A 77 -1.06 2.87 4.28
CA VAL A 77 -0.62 1.67 5.01
C VAL A 77 -1.83 0.88 5.51
N ASN A 78 -2.82 1.57 6.09
CA ASN A 78 -4.04 0.94 6.59
C ASN A 78 -4.82 0.23 5.48
N ARG A 79 -4.94 0.86 4.31
CA ARG A 79 -5.56 0.26 3.12
C ARG A 79 -4.85 -1.03 2.71
N ALA A 80 -3.52 -1.02 2.63
CA ALA A 80 -2.76 -2.22 2.26
C ALA A 80 -2.99 -3.37 3.26
N ASN A 81 -2.98 -3.08 4.57
CA ASN A 81 -3.26 -4.09 5.60
C ASN A 81 -4.69 -4.66 5.49
N LEU A 82 -5.69 -3.77 5.33
CA LEU A 82 -7.09 -4.16 5.23
C LEU A 82 -7.34 -5.01 3.97
N HIS A 83 -6.76 -4.62 2.84
CA HIS A 83 -6.84 -5.37 1.59
C HIS A 83 -6.20 -6.76 1.72
N SER A 84 -4.93 -6.83 2.17
CA SER A 84 -4.23 -8.11 2.37
C SER A 84 -5.01 -9.05 3.31
N SER A 85 -5.52 -8.53 4.43
CA SER A 85 -6.30 -9.33 5.39
C SER A 85 -7.59 -9.89 4.79
N ARG A 86 -8.32 -9.06 4.03
CA ARG A 86 -9.54 -9.49 3.32
C ARG A 86 -9.22 -10.53 2.25
N THR A 87 -8.21 -10.29 1.43
CA THR A 87 -7.78 -11.20 0.37
C THR A 87 -7.39 -12.55 0.94
N ARG A 88 -6.61 -12.59 2.02
CA ARG A 88 -6.28 -13.84 2.71
C ARG A 88 -7.52 -14.56 3.21
N ALA A 89 -8.44 -13.86 3.86
CA ALA A 89 -9.69 -14.47 4.31
C ALA A 89 -10.53 -15.00 3.14
N LEU A 90 -10.56 -14.31 2.00
CA LEU A 90 -11.30 -14.72 0.81
C LEU A 90 -10.69 -16.00 0.20
N LEU A 91 -9.37 -16.02 0.00
CA LEU A 91 -8.65 -17.17 -0.54
C LEU A 91 -8.77 -18.38 0.39
N TRP A 92 -8.66 -18.19 1.71
CA TRP A 92 -8.89 -19.25 2.68
C TRP A 92 -10.29 -19.87 2.52
N ASN A 93 -11.34 -19.05 2.47
CA ASN A 93 -12.71 -19.56 2.30
C ASN A 93 -12.91 -20.24 0.94
N ALA A 94 -12.29 -19.74 -0.13
CA ALA A 94 -12.35 -20.37 -1.45
C ALA A 94 -11.68 -21.74 -1.45
N ILE A 95 -10.48 -21.86 -0.89
CA ILE A 95 -9.73 -23.11 -0.79
C ILE A 95 -10.48 -24.13 0.07
N SER A 96 -10.95 -23.74 1.27
CA SER A 96 -11.76 -24.63 2.12
C SER A 96 -13.08 -25.04 1.45
N GLY A 97 -13.70 -24.13 0.70
CA GLY A 97 -14.90 -24.42 -0.09
C GLY A 97 -14.63 -25.47 -1.18
N LEU A 98 -13.47 -25.41 -1.83
CA LEU A 98 -13.06 -26.39 -2.84
C LEU A 98 -12.73 -27.75 -2.22
N GLU A 99 -11.98 -27.75 -1.13
CA GLU A 99 -11.65 -28.96 -0.36
C GLU A 99 -12.93 -29.74 0.01
N SER A 100 -13.96 -29.04 0.48
CA SER A 100 -15.25 -29.66 0.85
C SER A 100 -16.02 -30.27 -0.33
N ARG A 101 -15.78 -29.81 -1.57
CA ARG A 101 -16.53 -30.23 -2.78
C ARG A 101 -15.80 -31.31 -3.58
N ILE A 102 -14.48 -31.37 -3.53
CA ILE A 102 -13.66 -32.22 -4.39
C ILE A 102 -13.68 -33.70 -3.95
N GLY A 103 -13.88 -33.97 -2.66
CA GLY A 103 -13.98 -35.33 -2.13
C GLY A 103 -12.86 -36.26 -2.61
N THR A 104 -13.12 -37.56 -2.71
CA THR A 104 -12.14 -38.56 -3.20
C THR A 104 -12.16 -38.74 -4.73
N ALA A 105 -13.13 -38.15 -5.44
CA ALA A 105 -13.37 -38.38 -6.87
C ALA A 105 -12.65 -37.41 -7.81
N GLY A 106 -12.18 -36.26 -7.32
CA GLY A 106 -11.53 -35.23 -8.13
C GLY A 106 -10.02 -35.33 -8.23
N GLN A 107 -9.46 -36.48 -8.67
CA GLN A 107 -8.00 -36.68 -8.78
C GLN A 107 -7.29 -35.55 -9.57
N GLY A 108 -7.93 -35.00 -10.61
CA GLY A 108 -7.39 -33.88 -11.40
C GLY A 108 -7.37 -32.52 -10.67
N ALA A 109 -8.11 -32.38 -9.57
CA ALA A 109 -8.20 -31.16 -8.78
C ALA A 109 -7.33 -31.18 -7.51
N LEU A 110 -6.86 -32.36 -7.06
CA LEU A 110 -6.08 -32.50 -5.83
C LEU A 110 -4.70 -31.81 -5.91
N LEU A 111 -3.95 -32.04 -6.99
CA LEU A 111 -2.64 -31.41 -7.17
C LEU A 111 -2.71 -29.87 -7.16
N PRO A 112 -3.57 -29.21 -7.96
CA PRO A 112 -3.69 -27.76 -7.89
C PRO A 112 -4.28 -27.27 -6.56
N LEU A 113 -5.11 -28.06 -5.87
CA LEU A 113 -5.62 -27.69 -4.54
C LEU A 113 -4.49 -27.64 -3.51
N THR A 114 -3.65 -28.69 -3.44
CA THR A 114 -2.48 -28.71 -2.55
C THR A 114 -1.49 -27.59 -2.90
N SER A 115 -1.31 -27.28 -4.19
CA SER A 115 -0.50 -26.14 -4.63
C SER A 115 -1.09 -24.80 -4.18
N ALA A 116 -2.41 -24.62 -4.29
CA ALA A 116 -3.11 -23.43 -3.81
C ALA A 116 -2.99 -23.25 -2.29
N GLU A 117 -3.12 -24.33 -1.51
CA GLU A 117 -2.89 -24.33 -0.06
C GLU A 117 -1.47 -23.91 0.29
N GLU A 118 -0.46 -24.52 -0.35
CA GLU A 118 0.94 -24.16 -0.11
C GLU A 118 1.21 -22.69 -0.47
N GLY A 119 0.70 -22.26 -1.64
CA GLY A 119 0.78 -20.86 -2.08
C GLY A 119 0.13 -19.91 -1.07
N PHE A 120 -1.04 -20.27 -0.54
CA PHE A 120 -1.73 -19.50 0.49
C PHE A 120 -0.92 -19.42 1.79
N TYR A 121 -0.31 -20.51 2.24
CA TYR A 121 0.58 -20.48 3.41
C TYR A 121 1.80 -19.59 3.19
N ARG A 122 2.35 -19.55 1.96
CA ARG A 122 3.45 -18.64 1.60
C ARG A 122 3.00 -17.19 1.57
N LEU A 123 1.82 -16.89 1.04
CA LEU A 123 1.17 -15.57 1.06
C LEU A 123 0.97 -15.11 2.51
N SER A 124 0.29 -15.92 3.32
CA SER A 124 -0.08 -15.57 4.70
C SER A 124 1.12 -15.45 5.65
N ARG A 125 2.19 -16.24 5.48
CA ARG A 125 3.42 -16.05 6.27
C ARG A 125 4.31 -14.92 5.74
N GLY A 126 4.18 -14.61 4.45
CA GLY A 126 4.97 -13.60 3.78
C GLY A 126 4.53 -12.17 4.07
N GLU A 127 3.30 -11.99 4.52
CA GLU A 127 2.66 -10.71 4.84
C GLU A 127 2.71 -10.40 6.33
N HIS A 128 3.28 -9.23 6.65
CA HIS A 128 3.33 -8.73 8.01
C HIS A 128 2.49 -7.47 8.08
N GLU A 129 1.49 -7.46 8.96
CA GLU A 129 0.68 -6.27 9.20
C GLU A 129 1.56 -5.19 9.84
N ARG A 130 1.60 -4.01 9.21
CA ARG A 130 2.39 -2.88 9.71
C ARG A 130 1.50 -1.93 10.50
N SER A 131 1.97 -1.40 11.63
CA SER A 131 1.21 -0.39 12.37
C SER A 131 1.10 0.91 11.57
N ALA A 132 -0.06 1.16 10.97
CA ALA A 132 -0.32 2.36 10.18
C ALA A 132 -0.17 3.64 11.02
N VAL A 133 -0.57 3.58 12.29
CA VAL A 133 -0.42 4.69 13.25
C VAL A 133 1.05 4.99 13.51
N LEU A 134 1.88 3.96 13.74
CA LEU A 134 3.31 4.15 13.96
C LEU A 134 3.99 4.84 12.77
N TRP A 135 3.73 4.35 11.55
CA TRP A 135 4.32 4.93 10.35
C TRP A 135 3.86 6.36 10.09
N ALA A 136 2.60 6.68 10.37
CA ALA A 136 2.10 8.05 10.30
C ALA A 136 2.79 8.96 11.33
N LEU A 137 2.88 8.53 12.59
CA LEU A 137 3.57 9.30 13.63
C LEU A 137 5.04 9.55 13.28
N LEU A 138 5.76 8.52 12.80
CA LEU A 138 7.14 8.67 12.36
C LEU A 138 7.28 9.63 11.18
N ALA A 139 6.38 9.56 10.19
CA ALA A 139 6.37 10.48 9.04
C ALA A 139 5.98 11.91 9.41
N SER A 140 5.26 12.11 10.52
CA SER A 140 4.84 13.44 10.99
C SER A 140 5.99 14.28 11.59
N VAL A 141 7.11 13.65 11.95
CA VAL A 141 8.24 14.34 12.56
C VAL A 141 8.84 15.35 11.59
N PRO A 142 8.97 16.64 11.96
CA PRO A 142 9.60 17.64 11.10
C PRO A 142 11.00 17.22 10.66
N ILE A 143 11.32 17.44 9.38
CA ILE A 143 12.63 17.19 8.76
C ILE A 143 13.00 15.69 8.72
N VAL A 144 13.11 15.02 9.87
CA VAL A 144 13.49 13.61 9.99
C VAL A 144 12.39 12.67 9.50
N GLY A 145 11.12 13.07 9.60
CA GLY A 145 9.97 12.27 9.16
C GLY A 145 9.99 11.91 7.68
N TRP A 146 10.70 12.68 6.84
CA TRP A 146 10.87 12.37 5.43
C TRP A 146 11.66 11.08 5.19
N ILE A 147 12.62 10.74 6.07
CA ILE A 147 13.34 9.46 5.99
C ILE A 147 12.38 8.31 6.27
N PHE A 148 11.54 8.45 7.30
CA PHE A 148 10.53 7.45 7.64
C PHE A 148 9.44 7.36 6.59
N LEU A 149 9.09 8.46 5.91
CA LEU A 149 8.18 8.47 4.78
C LEU A 149 8.75 7.65 3.62
N VAL A 150 10.00 7.90 3.21
CA VAL A 150 10.66 7.10 2.16
C VAL A 150 10.69 5.63 2.53
N ALA A 151 11.04 5.30 3.77
CA ALA A 151 11.04 3.92 4.25
C ALA A 151 9.63 3.30 4.19
N ALA A 152 8.59 4.02 4.63
CA ALA A 152 7.21 3.55 4.57
C ALA A 152 6.78 3.26 3.13
N LEU A 153 7.09 4.15 2.19
CA LEU A 153 6.75 4.00 0.76
C LEU A 153 7.53 2.86 0.10
N TRP A 154 8.79 2.69 0.46
CA TRP A 154 9.58 1.56 0.01
C TRP A 154 8.98 0.23 0.46
N PHE A 155 8.69 0.09 1.76
CA PHE A 155 8.03 -1.10 2.28
C PHE A 155 6.68 -1.34 1.64
N LEU A 156 5.84 -0.29 1.52
CA LEU A 156 4.51 -0.40 0.94
C LEU A 156 4.57 -0.90 -0.51
N SER A 157 5.43 -0.32 -1.34
CA SER A 157 5.56 -0.72 -2.74
C SER A 157 6.15 -2.12 -2.92
N ARG A 158 7.15 -2.49 -2.11
CA ARG A 158 7.78 -3.80 -2.15
C ARG A 158 6.85 -4.91 -1.65
N ASP A 159 6.19 -4.67 -0.53
CA ASP A 159 5.27 -5.64 0.08
C ASP A 159 4.03 -5.82 -0.81
N PHE A 160 3.52 -4.75 -1.42
CA PHE A 160 2.40 -4.83 -2.35
C PHE A 160 2.74 -5.62 -3.64
N ALA A 161 3.90 -5.35 -4.26
CA ALA A 161 4.34 -6.12 -5.42
C ALA A 161 4.51 -7.62 -5.10
N LYS A 162 5.02 -7.95 -3.90
CA LYS A 162 5.13 -9.33 -3.42
C LYS A 162 3.75 -9.96 -3.20
N HIS A 163 2.82 -9.23 -2.57
CA HIS A 163 1.44 -9.65 -2.35
C HIS A 163 0.76 -10.04 -3.67
N CYS A 164 0.72 -9.12 -4.65
CA CYS A 164 0.06 -9.36 -5.94
C CYS A 164 0.65 -10.58 -6.66
N ARG A 165 1.98 -10.75 -6.63
CA ARG A 165 2.64 -11.91 -7.26
C ARG A 165 2.24 -13.22 -6.60
N LEU A 166 2.23 -13.28 -5.28
CA LEU A 166 1.89 -14.50 -4.55
C LEU A 166 0.41 -14.83 -4.66
N GLU A 167 -0.44 -13.80 -4.59
CA GLU A 167 -1.88 -13.95 -4.79
C GLU A 167 -2.21 -14.49 -6.17
N GLU A 168 -1.59 -13.96 -7.23
CA GLU A 168 -1.83 -14.43 -8.60
C GLU A 168 -1.54 -15.93 -8.74
N LEU A 169 -0.46 -16.41 -8.12
CA LEU A 169 -0.12 -17.84 -8.11
C LEU A 169 -1.21 -18.66 -7.42
N VAL A 170 -1.72 -18.19 -6.27
CA VAL A 170 -2.79 -18.86 -5.54
C VAL A 170 -4.10 -18.85 -6.34
N LEU A 171 -4.48 -17.72 -6.93
CA LEU A 171 -5.69 -17.59 -7.74
C LEU A 171 -5.66 -18.47 -8.98
N GLU A 172 -4.50 -18.59 -9.62
CA GLU A 172 -4.32 -19.46 -10.78
C GLU A 172 -4.49 -20.94 -10.40
N ASP A 173 -3.95 -21.36 -9.25
CA ASP A 173 -4.14 -22.73 -8.75
C ASP A 173 -5.58 -22.99 -8.26
N VAL A 174 -6.24 -21.99 -7.65
CA VAL A 174 -7.68 -22.03 -7.33
C VAL A 174 -8.51 -22.19 -8.60
N ASN A 175 -8.19 -21.44 -9.67
CA ASN A 175 -8.86 -21.55 -10.96
C ASN A 175 -8.68 -22.94 -11.60
N ARG A 176 -7.47 -23.50 -11.57
CA ARG A 176 -7.20 -24.87 -12.04
C ARG A 176 -7.96 -25.91 -11.23
N THR A 177 -8.01 -25.73 -9.91
CA THR A 177 -8.76 -26.58 -8.99
C THR A 177 -10.25 -26.55 -9.30
N MET A 178 -10.82 -25.36 -9.50
CA MET A 178 -12.22 -25.17 -9.88
C MET A 178 -12.55 -25.90 -11.19
N LYS A 179 -11.73 -25.70 -12.23
CA LYS A 179 -11.90 -26.38 -13.52
C LYS A 179 -11.76 -27.90 -13.40
N GLY A 180 -10.77 -28.37 -12.63
CA GLY A 180 -10.57 -29.80 -12.35
C GLY A 180 -11.72 -30.44 -11.57
N ALA A 181 -12.42 -29.65 -10.76
CA ALA A 181 -13.63 -30.05 -10.03
C ALA A 181 -14.92 -29.92 -10.88
N GLY A 182 -14.81 -29.54 -12.16
CA GLY A 182 -15.96 -29.32 -13.04
C GLY A 182 -16.75 -28.04 -12.74
N LEU A 183 -16.23 -27.14 -11.90
CA LEU A 183 -16.82 -25.83 -11.63
C LEU A 183 -16.43 -24.83 -12.71
N GLN A 184 -17.24 -23.78 -12.87
CA GLN A 184 -16.87 -22.64 -13.69
C GLN A 184 -15.63 -21.98 -13.09
N GLY A 185 -14.54 -21.93 -13.86
CA GLY A 185 -13.29 -21.28 -13.45
C GLY A 185 -13.41 -19.77 -13.31
N VAL A 186 -12.32 -19.16 -12.85
CA VAL A 186 -12.23 -17.73 -12.55
C VAL A 186 -11.36 -17.03 -13.59
N SER A 187 -11.77 -15.84 -14.03
CA SER A 187 -10.93 -15.01 -14.90
C SER A 187 -9.84 -14.34 -14.06
N VAL A 188 -8.67 -14.97 -13.99
CA VAL A 188 -7.49 -14.38 -13.34
C VAL A 188 -6.76 -13.54 -14.39
N ARG A 189 -6.86 -12.20 -14.28
CA ARG A 189 -6.12 -11.29 -15.15
C ARG A 189 -4.80 -10.89 -14.48
N ASN A 190 -3.69 -11.13 -15.18
CA ASN A 190 -2.39 -10.65 -14.74
C ASN A 190 -2.28 -9.14 -14.94
N THR A 191 -2.15 -8.41 -13.83
CA THR A 191 -1.73 -7.00 -13.83
C THR A 191 -0.42 -6.92 -13.05
N PRO A 192 0.74 -7.09 -13.70
CA PRO A 192 2.00 -7.17 -12.99
C PRO A 192 2.32 -5.81 -12.38
N ILE A 193 2.40 -5.77 -11.05
CA ILE A 193 2.85 -4.58 -10.31
C ILE A 193 4.29 -4.84 -9.88
N GLY A 194 5.21 -4.11 -10.49
CA GLY A 194 6.65 -4.22 -10.18
C GLY A 194 7.00 -3.55 -8.85
N SER A 195 8.01 -4.10 -8.16
CA SER A 195 8.57 -3.40 -7.00
C SER A 195 9.25 -2.10 -7.46
N ARG A 196 9.19 -1.08 -6.60
CA ARG A 196 9.81 0.22 -6.86
C ARG A 196 11.21 0.30 -6.23
N ASP A 197 11.90 -0.82 -6.11
CA ASP A 197 13.22 -0.90 -5.46
C ASP A 197 14.27 0.01 -6.13
N VAL A 198 14.17 0.18 -7.46
CA VAL A 198 15.03 1.09 -8.23
C VAL A 198 14.85 2.55 -7.81
N LEU A 199 13.61 2.97 -7.48
CA LEU A 199 13.37 4.33 -6.98
C LEU A 199 14.02 4.52 -5.61
N GLY A 200 13.90 3.53 -4.71
CA GLY A 200 14.57 3.57 -3.41
C GLY A 200 16.09 3.66 -3.53
N ALA A 201 16.69 2.84 -4.39
CA ALA A 201 18.13 2.88 -4.65
C ALA A 201 18.57 4.22 -5.25
N ALA A 202 17.81 4.77 -6.20
CA ALA A 202 18.09 6.06 -6.81
C ALA A 202 18.06 7.20 -5.77
N VAL A 203 17.08 7.21 -4.87
CA VAL A 203 17.00 8.20 -3.77
C VAL A 203 18.22 8.13 -2.86
N ILE A 204 18.64 6.91 -2.47
CA ILE A 204 19.82 6.72 -1.62
C ILE A 204 21.09 7.21 -2.33
N ILE A 205 21.30 6.81 -3.58
CA ILE A 205 22.49 7.19 -4.37
C ILE A 205 22.54 8.71 -4.58
N ALA A 206 21.39 9.32 -4.92
CA ALA A 206 21.30 10.77 -5.08
C ALA A 206 21.61 11.48 -3.76
N SER A 207 21.00 11.05 -2.65
CA SER A 207 21.23 11.65 -1.33
C SER A 207 22.70 11.53 -0.88
N LEU A 208 23.36 10.41 -1.16
CA LEU A 208 24.79 10.22 -0.85
C LEU A 208 25.69 11.10 -1.72
N THR A 209 25.34 11.27 -2.99
CA THR A 209 26.07 12.15 -3.92
C THR A 209 25.91 13.62 -3.50
N GLU A 210 24.72 14.00 -3.05
CA GLU A 210 24.43 15.34 -2.54
C GLU A 210 25.10 15.60 -1.20
N LEU A 211 25.31 14.58 -0.36
CA LEU A 211 26.12 14.72 0.84
C LEU A 211 27.56 15.13 0.51
N LEU A 212 28.12 14.65 -0.61
CA LEU A 212 29.43 15.11 -1.09
C LEU A 212 29.41 16.56 -1.59
N SER A 213 28.25 17.08 -2.01
CA SER A 213 28.11 18.49 -2.42
C SER A 213 28.25 19.48 -1.26
N VAL A 214 28.19 19.00 0.00
CA VAL A 214 28.48 19.80 1.21
C VAL A 214 29.86 20.46 1.14
N PHE A 215 30.85 19.82 0.51
CA PHE A 215 32.18 20.40 0.33
C PHE A 215 32.20 21.62 -0.61
N LEU A 216 31.23 21.72 -1.52
CA LEU A 216 31.13 22.81 -2.50
C LEU A 216 30.15 23.91 -2.06
N LEU A 217 28.99 23.51 -1.53
CA LEU A 217 27.87 24.39 -1.19
C LEU A 217 27.78 24.74 0.30
N GLY A 218 28.70 24.20 1.10
CA GLY A 218 28.65 24.23 2.55
C GLY A 218 27.54 23.33 3.13
N PRO A 219 27.50 23.19 4.47
CA PRO A 219 26.54 22.31 5.15
C PRO A 219 25.08 22.67 4.87
N ALA A 220 24.76 23.97 4.82
CA ALA A 220 23.41 24.43 4.55
C ALA A 220 22.95 24.10 3.12
N GLY A 221 23.80 24.35 2.12
CA GLY A 221 23.46 24.07 0.72
C GLY A 221 23.29 22.58 0.43
N GLY A 222 24.16 21.73 0.99
CA GLY A 222 24.02 20.27 0.85
C GLY A 222 22.75 19.73 1.51
N LEU A 223 22.38 20.22 2.70
CA LEU A 223 21.14 19.81 3.36
C LEU A 223 19.89 20.25 2.60
N VAL A 224 19.89 21.44 2.00
CA VAL A 224 18.80 21.90 1.13
C VAL A 224 18.66 20.99 -0.09
N LEU A 225 19.77 20.61 -0.72
CA LEU A 225 19.73 19.74 -1.90
C LEU A 225 19.17 18.34 -1.56
N ILE A 226 19.63 17.74 -0.46
CA ILE A 226 19.08 16.46 0.06
C ILE A 226 17.60 16.57 0.34
N TYR A 227 17.19 17.65 1.02
CA TYR A 227 15.78 17.90 1.30
C TYR A 227 14.96 17.97 0.01
N LEU A 228 15.48 18.68 -1.00
CA LEU A 228 14.80 18.84 -2.28
C LEU A 228 14.59 17.49 -2.98
N THR A 229 15.65 16.70 -3.08
CA THR A 229 15.65 15.40 -3.75
C THR A 229 14.79 14.39 -3.03
N VAL A 230 14.95 14.23 -1.71
CA VAL A 230 14.14 13.31 -0.90
C VAL A 230 12.66 13.69 -0.99
N GLY A 231 12.31 14.97 -0.88
CA GLY A 231 10.92 15.42 -0.96
C GLY A 231 10.30 15.21 -2.33
N ALA A 232 10.98 15.59 -3.41
CA ALA A 232 10.49 15.38 -4.77
C ALA A 232 10.29 13.89 -5.09
N SER A 233 11.25 13.04 -4.75
CA SER A 233 11.12 11.60 -4.93
C SER A 233 10.00 11.00 -4.05
N SER A 234 9.82 11.49 -2.83
CA SER A 234 8.72 11.05 -1.95
C SER A 234 7.35 11.35 -2.54
N LEU A 235 7.18 12.51 -3.18
CA LEU A 235 5.92 12.88 -3.84
C LEU A 235 5.60 11.97 -5.04
N ILE A 236 6.60 11.68 -5.87
CA ILE A 236 6.46 10.71 -6.98
C ILE A 236 6.05 9.34 -6.44
N TRP A 237 6.70 8.89 -5.36
CA TRP A 237 6.43 7.57 -4.79
C TRP A 237 5.07 7.50 -4.08
N LEU A 238 4.60 8.59 -3.49
CA LEU A 238 3.24 8.72 -2.99
C LEU A 238 2.21 8.63 -4.12
N ASP A 239 2.43 9.29 -5.26
CA ASP A 239 1.55 9.19 -6.43
C ASP A 239 1.44 7.74 -6.93
N LEU A 240 2.58 7.05 -7.05
CA LEU A 240 2.61 5.63 -7.40
C LEU A 240 1.88 4.77 -6.35
N SER A 241 2.09 5.03 -5.06
CA SER A 241 1.42 4.30 -3.99
C SER A 241 -0.10 4.52 -3.99
N ILE A 242 -0.58 5.66 -4.48
CA ILE A 242 -2.01 5.95 -4.66
C ILE A 242 -2.56 5.19 -5.87
N ARG A 243 -1.86 5.24 -7.01
CA ARG A 243 -2.36 4.77 -8.31
C ARG A 243 -2.18 3.28 -8.56
N ASP A 244 -1.02 2.72 -8.22
CA ASP A 244 -0.64 1.34 -8.56
C ASP A 244 -1.70 0.31 -8.10
N PRO A 245 -2.31 0.42 -6.90
CA PRO A 245 -3.32 -0.55 -6.48
C PRO A 245 -4.66 -0.50 -7.20
N ILE A 246 -4.97 0.59 -7.94
CA ILE A 246 -6.31 0.78 -8.53
C ILE A 246 -6.63 -0.29 -9.58
N SER A 247 -5.67 -0.61 -10.45
CA SER A 247 -5.86 -1.65 -11.48
C SER A 247 -6.05 -3.02 -10.85
N HIS A 248 -5.31 -3.32 -9.79
CA HIS A 248 -5.41 -4.53 -9.02
C HIS A 248 -6.77 -4.65 -8.32
N PHE A 249 -7.25 -3.62 -7.61
CA PHE A 249 -8.59 -3.61 -7.01
C PHE A 249 -9.71 -3.75 -8.04
N SER A 250 -9.52 -3.17 -9.23
CA SER A 250 -10.44 -3.39 -10.36
C SER A 250 -10.47 -4.85 -10.82
N SER A 251 -9.32 -5.54 -10.83
CA SER A 251 -9.25 -6.98 -11.11
C SER A 251 -10.06 -7.80 -10.08
N HIS A 252 -9.87 -7.53 -8.78
CA HIS A 252 -10.69 -8.12 -7.71
C HIS A 252 -12.19 -7.94 -7.93
N SER A 253 -12.59 -6.80 -8.50
CA SER A 253 -13.99 -6.55 -8.76
C SER A 253 -14.64 -7.46 -9.78
N GLN A 254 -13.83 -8.04 -10.67
CA GLN A 254 -14.27 -8.91 -11.76
C GLN A 254 -14.34 -10.36 -11.30
N PHE A 255 -13.33 -10.84 -10.57
CA PHE A 255 -13.17 -12.27 -10.33
C PHE A 255 -13.81 -12.78 -9.03
N GLU A 256 -13.89 -11.94 -7.99
CA GLU A 256 -14.47 -12.37 -6.70
C GLU A 256 -15.96 -12.76 -6.79
N PRO A 257 -16.81 -12.09 -7.60
CA PRO A 257 -18.18 -12.55 -7.83
C PRO A 257 -18.24 -13.93 -8.48
N ASP A 258 -17.28 -14.29 -9.33
CA ASP A 258 -17.23 -15.61 -9.97
C ASP A 258 -16.86 -16.70 -8.96
N ILE A 259 -15.91 -16.42 -8.06
CA ILE A 259 -15.61 -17.31 -6.93
C ILE A 259 -16.87 -17.53 -6.08
N LEU A 260 -17.57 -16.46 -5.71
CA LEU A 260 -18.79 -16.56 -4.90
C LEU A 260 -19.91 -17.31 -5.61
N ARG A 261 -20.06 -17.15 -6.92
CA ARG A 261 -21.09 -17.83 -7.72
C ARG A 261 -20.80 -19.34 -7.81
N SER A 262 -19.53 -19.73 -7.93
CA SER A 262 -19.10 -21.14 -7.96
C SER A 262 -19.05 -21.79 -6.58
N LEU A 263 -18.77 -21.02 -5.54
CA LEU A 263 -18.64 -21.46 -4.15
C LEU A 263 -19.54 -20.62 -3.22
N PRO A 264 -20.87 -20.72 -3.37
CA PRO A 264 -21.79 -19.98 -2.51
C PRO A 264 -21.68 -20.43 -1.05
N ASP A 265 -21.98 -19.50 -0.14
CA ASP A 265 -22.01 -19.78 1.30
C ASP A 265 -22.96 -20.94 1.61
N ALA A 266 -22.55 -21.85 2.51
CA ALA A 266 -23.31 -23.06 2.86
C ALA A 266 -24.73 -22.78 3.39
N THR A 267 -25.00 -21.57 3.90
CA THR A 267 -26.32 -21.16 4.37
C THR A 267 -27.30 -20.86 3.22
N ALA A 268 -26.82 -20.55 2.02
CA ALA A 268 -27.68 -20.25 0.87
C ALA A 268 -28.39 -21.48 0.29
N THR A 269 -27.89 -22.69 0.55
CA THR A 269 -28.49 -23.95 0.09
C THR A 269 -29.56 -24.51 1.02
N ALA A 270 -29.63 -24.05 2.28
CA ALA A 270 -30.62 -24.56 3.24
C ALA A 270 -32.03 -24.00 3.01
N ASP A 271 -32.15 -22.75 2.55
CA ASP A 271 -33.45 -22.10 2.29
C ASP A 271 -34.17 -22.63 1.04
N ASN A 272 -33.49 -23.39 0.18
CA ASN A 272 -34.06 -23.91 -1.07
C ASN A 272 -34.62 -25.35 -0.96
N VAL A 273 -34.46 -26.01 0.19
CA VAL A 273 -34.90 -27.40 0.40
C VAL A 273 -36.17 -27.51 1.26
N GLY A 274 -36.60 -26.40 1.90
CA GLY A 274 -37.80 -26.37 2.74
C GLY A 274 -39.10 -25.92 2.05
N GLY A 275 -39.09 -25.74 0.72
CA GLY A 275 -40.18 -25.12 -0.04
C GLY A 275 -40.76 -25.96 -1.18
N ALA A 276 -40.65 -27.29 -1.12
CA ALA A 276 -41.27 -28.21 -2.07
C ALA A 276 -41.99 -29.35 -1.35
#